data_AF-A0A957BEN3-F1
#
_entry.id   AF-A0A957BEN3-F1
#
_cell.length_a   1.000
_cell.length_b   1.000
_cell.length_c   1.000
_cell.angle_alpha   90.00
_cell.angle_beta   90.00
_cell.angle_gamma   90.00
#
_symmetry.space_group_name_H-M   'P 1'
#
loop_
_entity.id
_entity.type
_entity.pdbx_description
1 polymer ?
#
loop_
_entity_poly.entity_id
_entity_poly.type
_entity_poly.pdbx_seq_one_letter_code
_entity_poly.pdbx_strand_id
1 'polypeptide(L)'
;LFISGQIVKDWSPGPISMTLHATVSWLALLLGLGHGLLLMFDDYFTYTLSDILVPFTGPYRPEVVGLGTLAFWLLLIISLSFPLKKFIGNKAWKLLHFTSYLAFAMVTLHGLFAGTDGHLLGFRILISVGVLGVLALLIARMRKDRSRANQRLAPRRAVRQQTN
;
A
#
# COMPACT_ATOMS: atom_id res chain seq x y z
N LEU A 1 -18.16 2.40 -0.82
CA LEU A 1 -16.71 2.40 -0.49
C LEU A 1 -16.19 3.80 -0.80
N PHE A 2 -16.05 4.65 0.21
CA PHE A 2 -15.68 6.06 0.04
C PHE A 2 -14.18 6.21 0.30
N ILE A 3 -13.37 6.30 -0.74
CA ILE A 3 -11.99 6.77 -0.65
C ILE A 3 -11.80 7.79 -1.76
N SER A 4 -12.01 9.06 -1.44
CA SER A 4 -11.22 10.17 -1.97
C SER A 4 -11.60 11.46 -1.25
N GLY A 5 -10.62 12.33 -1.01
CA GLY A 5 -10.79 13.61 -0.34
C GLY A 5 -11.81 14.50 -1.05
N GLN A 6 -12.47 15.40 -0.32
CA GLN A 6 -13.34 16.41 -0.98
C GLN A 6 -12.54 17.26 -1.99
N ILE A 7 -11.23 17.41 -1.79
CA ILE A 7 -10.31 18.11 -2.72
C ILE A 7 -10.19 17.40 -4.09
N VAL A 8 -10.35 16.07 -4.15
CA VAL A 8 -10.23 15.31 -5.40
C VAL A 8 -11.60 15.04 -6.02
N LYS A 9 -12.69 15.13 -5.25
CA LYS A 9 -14.05 14.86 -5.75
C LYS A 9 -14.47 15.86 -6.83
N ASP A 10 -13.90 17.07 -6.80
CA ASP A 10 -14.16 18.13 -7.77
C ASP A 10 -13.35 17.95 -9.07
N TRP A 11 -12.31 17.11 -9.08
CA TRP A 11 -11.41 16.91 -10.23
C TRP A 11 -11.39 15.46 -10.76
N SER A 12 -11.75 14.46 -9.96
CA SER A 12 -11.83 13.05 -10.35
C SER A 12 -13.05 12.36 -9.74
N PRO A 13 -14.02 11.92 -10.59
CA PRO A 13 -15.14 11.10 -10.16
C PRO A 13 -14.70 9.85 -9.38
N GLY A 14 -15.42 9.50 -8.32
CA GLY A 14 -15.14 8.32 -7.49
C GLY A 14 -14.96 7.01 -8.27
N PRO A 15 -15.75 6.72 -9.34
CA PRO A 15 -15.51 5.56 -10.19
C PRO A 15 -14.15 5.57 -10.90
N ILE A 16 -13.71 6.72 -11.41
CA ILE A 16 -12.41 6.84 -12.12
C ILE A 16 -11.26 6.57 -11.15
N SER A 17 -11.31 7.16 -9.95
CA SER A 17 -10.30 6.90 -8.92
C SER A 17 -10.25 5.41 -8.52
N MET A 18 -11.40 4.74 -8.45
CA MET A 18 -11.45 3.30 -8.14
C MET A 18 -10.88 2.46 -9.29
N THR A 19 -11.22 2.76 -10.54
CA THR A 19 -10.67 2.07 -11.71
C THR A 19 -9.16 2.27 -11.79
N LEU A 20 -8.65 3.49 -11.67
CA LEU A 20 -7.21 3.76 -11.66
C LEU A 20 -6.51 3.01 -10.53
N HIS A 21 -7.05 3.05 -9.31
CA HIS A 21 -6.48 2.32 -8.18
C HIS A 21 -6.42 0.82 -8.45
N ALA A 22 -7.50 0.22 -8.95
CA ALA A 22 -7.56 -1.21 -9.26
C ALA A 22 -6.58 -1.58 -10.38
N THR A 23 -6.55 -0.81 -11.47
CA THR A 23 -5.63 -1.04 -12.60
C THR A 23 -4.18 -0.95 -12.17
N VAL A 24 -3.81 0.10 -11.43
CA VAL A 24 -2.43 0.26 -10.92
C VAL A 24 -2.07 -0.85 -9.93
N SER A 25 -3.02 -1.31 -9.10
CA SER A 25 -2.78 -2.40 -8.16
C SER A 25 -2.49 -3.73 -8.87
N TRP A 26 -3.29 -4.07 -9.89
CA TRP A 26 -3.04 -5.26 -10.69
C TRP A 26 -1.76 -5.17 -11.50
N LEU A 27 -1.47 -4.01 -12.09
CA LEU A 27 -0.23 -3.78 -12.81
C LEU A 27 0.99 -3.92 -11.88
N ALA A 28 0.92 -3.38 -10.65
CA ALA A 28 1.98 -3.52 -9.67
C ALA A 28 2.24 -4.99 -9.28
N LEU A 29 1.19 -5.80 -9.13
CA LEU A 29 1.34 -7.24 -8.89
C LEU A 29 1.96 -7.96 -10.09
N LEU A 30 1.49 -7.69 -11.30
CA LEU A 30 2.03 -8.34 -12.50
C LEU A 30 3.50 -7.96 -12.74
N LEU A 31 3.83 -6.68 -12.62
CA LEU A 31 5.20 -6.20 -12.76
C LEU A 31 6.09 -6.68 -11.62
N GLY A 32 5.59 -6.74 -10.38
CA GLY A 32 6.35 -7.28 -9.24
C GLY A 32 6.65 -8.77 -9.39
N LEU A 33 5.67 -9.56 -9.86
CA LEU A 33 5.88 -10.97 -10.16
C LEU A 33 6.88 -11.15 -11.31
N GLY A 34 6.69 -10.40 -12.40
CA GLY A 34 7.61 -10.41 -13.53
C GLY A 34 9.03 -10.03 -13.13
N HIS A 35 9.19 -8.96 -12.34
CA HIS A 35 10.48 -8.54 -11.78
C HIS A 35 11.16 -9.66 -10.99
N GLY A 36 10.43 -10.32 -10.08
CA GLY A 36 10.98 -11.44 -9.32
C GLY A 36 11.37 -12.62 -10.21
N LEU A 37 10.54 -12.99 -11.18
CA LEU A 37 10.82 -14.10 -12.10
C LEU A 37 11.99 -13.81 -13.04
N LEU A 38 12.23 -12.55 -13.42
CA LEU A 38 13.38 -12.17 -14.23
C LEU A 38 14.71 -12.46 -13.54
N LEU A 39 14.76 -12.50 -12.20
CA LEU A 39 15.97 -12.87 -11.45
C LEU A 39 16.42 -14.31 -11.73
N MET A 40 15.54 -15.19 -12.21
CA MET A 40 15.92 -16.55 -12.62
C MET A 40 16.81 -16.58 -13.86
N PHE A 41 16.86 -15.48 -14.61
CA PHE A 41 17.68 -15.30 -15.80
C PHE A 41 18.89 -14.39 -15.52
N ASP A 42 19.22 -14.17 -14.26
CA ASP A 42 20.39 -13.38 -13.86
C ASP A 42 21.69 -14.18 -14.03
N ASP A 43 22.70 -13.55 -14.63
CA ASP A 43 24.01 -14.17 -14.89
C ASP A 43 24.97 -14.07 -13.69
N TYR A 44 24.68 -13.25 -12.68
CA TYR A 44 25.56 -13.00 -11.52
C TYR A 44 25.18 -13.86 -10.31
N PHE A 45 23.88 -14.00 -10.04
CA PHE A 45 23.34 -14.74 -8.92
C PHE A 45 22.34 -15.78 -9.42
N THR A 46 22.58 -17.05 -9.09
CA THR A 46 21.65 -18.12 -9.46
C THR A 46 20.45 -18.15 -8.52
N TYR A 47 19.31 -17.66 -8.98
CA TYR A 47 18.04 -17.74 -8.25
C TYR A 47 17.26 -19.00 -8.62
N THR A 48 16.73 -19.67 -7.60
CA THR A 48 15.72 -20.72 -7.74
C THR A 48 14.32 -20.17 -7.56
N LEU A 49 13.30 -20.95 -7.93
CA LEU A 49 11.91 -20.58 -7.68
C LEU A 49 11.62 -20.40 -6.17
N SER A 50 12.26 -21.20 -5.31
CA SER A 50 12.12 -21.04 -3.86
C SER A 50 12.67 -19.69 -3.37
N ASP A 51 13.75 -19.19 -3.96
CA ASP A 51 14.36 -17.90 -3.57
C ASP A 51 13.47 -16.70 -3.86
N ILE A 52 12.56 -16.85 -4.83
CA ILE A 52 11.58 -15.82 -5.20
C ILE A 52 10.36 -15.89 -4.28
N LEU A 53 9.89 -17.10 -3.96
CA LEU A 53 8.64 -17.32 -3.24
C LEU A 53 8.81 -17.31 -1.72
N VAL A 54 9.95 -17.72 -1.20
CA VAL A 54 10.25 -17.77 0.24
C VAL A 54 11.11 -16.56 0.60
N PRO A 55 10.67 -15.70 1.53
CA PRO A 55 11.44 -14.52 1.88
C PRO A 55 12.74 -14.93 2.58
N PHE A 56 13.81 -14.15 2.35
CA PHE A 56 15.11 -14.25 3.03
C PHE A 56 15.97 -15.48 2.67
N THR A 57 15.66 -16.23 1.62
CA THR A 57 16.48 -17.39 1.21
C THR A 57 17.42 -17.13 0.05
N GLY A 58 17.19 -16.06 -0.72
CA GLY A 58 17.95 -15.77 -1.93
C GLY A 58 19.43 -15.41 -1.69
N PRO A 59 20.28 -15.55 -2.72
CA PRO A 59 21.74 -15.43 -2.62
C PRO A 59 22.25 -13.99 -2.45
N TYR A 60 21.44 -12.98 -2.74
CA TYR A 60 21.85 -11.57 -2.69
C TYR A 60 21.01 -10.79 -1.66
N ARG A 61 21.69 -10.19 -0.66
CA ARG A 61 21.11 -9.34 0.39
C ARG A 61 19.75 -9.86 0.90
N PRO A 62 19.69 -11.12 1.38
CA PRO A 62 18.43 -11.81 1.68
C PRO A 62 17.53 -11.00 2.60
N GLU A 63 18.09 -10.27 3.57
CA GLU A 63 17.36 -9.43 4.51
C GLU A 63 16.56 -8.31 3.83
N VAL A 64 17.08 -7.68 2.78
CA VAL A 64 16.40 -6.60 2.05
C VAL A 64 15.57 -7.15 0.89
N VAL A 65 16.06 -8.17 0.19
CA VAL A 65 15.34 -8.83 -0.90
C VAL A 65 14.08 -9.52 -0.37
N GLY A 66 14.16 -10.18 0.78
CA GLY A 66 13.02 -10.83 1.43
C GLY A 66 11.91 -9.87 1.85
N LEU A 67 12.20 -8.58 2.09
CA LEU A 67 11.16 -7.56 2.29
C LEU A 67 10.30 -7.37 1.03
N GLY A 68 10.91 -7.47 -0.16
CA GLY A 68 10.22 -7.42 -1.44
C GLY A 68 9.27 -8.61 -1.61
N THR A 69 9.75 -9.83 -1.34
CA THR A 69 8.92 -11.05 -1.36
C THR A 69 7.77 -10.97 -0.36
N LEU A 70 8.02 -10.54 0.88
CA LEU A 70 6.99 -10.40 1.91
C LEU A 70 5.95 -9.33 1.52
N ALA A 71 6.40 -8.19 0.99
CA ALA A 71 5.51 -7.14 0.50
C ALA A 71 4.64 -7.63 -0.66
N PHE A 72 5.21 -8.39 -1.60
CA PHE A 72 4.48 -8.97 -2.72
C PHE A 72 3.35 -9.90 -2.23
N TRP A 73 3.65 -10.83 -1.32
CA TRP A 73 2.63 -11.71 -0.74
C TRP A 73 1.54 -10.93 0.00
N LEU A 74 1.93 -9.91 0.77
CA LEU A 74 0.98 -9.06 1.47
C LEU A 74 0.04 -8.33 0.50
N LEU A 75 0.59 -7.75 -0.58
CA LEU A 75 -0.20 -7.09 -1.63
C LEU A 75 -1.12 -8.06 -2.38
N LEU A 76 -0.66 -9.29 -2.63
CA LEU A 76 -1.45 -10.33 -3.27
C LEU A 76 -2.65 -10.71 -2.39
N ILE A 77 -2.42 -10.97 -1.10
CA ILE A 77 -3.47 -11.27 -0.12
C ILE A 77 -4.47 -10.11 -0.04
N ILE A 78 -4.00 -8.86 0.06
CA ILE A 78 -4.88 -7.68 0.12
C ILE A 78 -5.74 -7.59 -1.14
N SER A 79 -5.15 -7.76 -2.32
CA SER A 79 -5.87 -7.65 -3.60
C SER A 79 -6.93 -8.75 -3.75
N LEU A 80 -6.57 -9.99 -3.43
CA LEU A 80 -7.48 -11.14 -3.48
C LEU A 80 -8.54 -11.15 -2.36
N SER A 81 -8.35 -10.35 -1.30
CA SER A 81 -9.33 -10.24 -0.21
C SER A 81 -10.61 -9.48 -0.57
N PHE A 82 -10.64 -8.78 -1.72
CA PHE A 82 -11.79 -7.97 -2.13
C PHE A 82 -13.13 -8.74 -2.13
N PRO A 83 -13.26 -9.91 -2.79
CA PRO A 83 -14.49 -10.73 -2.72
C PRO A 83 -14.78 -11.24 -1.31
N LEU A 84 -13.74 -11.45 -0.48
CA LEU A 84 -13.90 -11.94 0.90
C LEU A 84 -14.50 -10.91 1.85
N LYS A 85 -14.49 -9.63 1.46
CA LYS A 85 -15.08 -8.53 2.23
C LYS A 85 -16.52 -8.79 2.69
N LYS A 86 -17.32 -9.49 1.87
CA LYS A 86 -18.72 -9.81 2.22
C LYS A 86 -18.83 -10.80 3.38
N PHE A 87 -17.79 -11.62 3.60
CA PHE A 87 -17.75 -12.62 4.66
C PHE A 87 -17.10 -12.09 5.93
N ILE A 88 -15.93 -11.44 5.84
CA ILE A 88 -15.19 -10.94 7.02
C ILE A 88 -15.70 -9.59 7.53
N GLY A 89 -16.60 -8.95 6.78
CA GLY A 89 -17.17 -7.66 7.11
C GLY A 89 -16.24 -6.48 6.82
N ASN A 90 -16.85 -5.29 6.73
CA ASN A 90 -16.15 -4.08 6.28
C ASN A 90 -15.09 -3.57 7.28
N LYS A 91 -15.19 -3.91 8.58
CA LYS A 91 -14.19 -3.50 9.59
C LYS A 91 -12.89 -4.30 9.43
N ALA A 92 -12.98 -5.64 9.42
CA ALA A 92 -11.83 -6.51 9.28
C ALA A 92 -11.14 -6.30 7.92
N TRP A 93 -11.93 -6.22 6.84
CA TRP A 93 -11.39 -5.95 5.51
C TRP A 93 -10.62 -4.61 5.45
N LYS A 94 -11.13 -3.56 6.11
CA LYS A 94 -10.42 -2.29 6.18
C LYS A 94 -9.08 -2.44 6.92
N LEU A 95 -9.05 -3.16 8.03
CA LEU A 95 -7.82 -3.38 8.80
C LEU A 95 -6.77 -4.14 7.97
N LEU A 96 -7.20 -5.19 7.26
CA LEU A 96 -6.36 -5.89 6.30
C LEU A 96 -5.86 -4.94 5.22
N HIS A 97 -6.73 -4.14 4.61
CA HIS A 97 -6.35 -3.19 3.58
C HIS A 97 -5.38 -2.10 4.10
N PHE A 98 -5.45 -1.72 5.38
CA PHE A 98 -4.48 -0.79 5.99
C PHE A 98 -3.05 -1.37 6.05
N THR A 99 -2.87 -2.69 6.01
CA THR A 99 -1.54 -3.30 5.92
C THR A 99 -0.84 -3.01 4.58
N SER A 100 -1.54 -2.46 3.58
CA SER A 100 -0.91 -1.96 2.35
C SER A 100 0.12 -0.84 2.60
N TYR A 101 -0.06 -0.04 3.66
CA TYR A 101 0.95 0.95 4.06
C TYR A 101 2.24 0.29 4.56
N LEU A 102 2.13 -0.86 5.22
CA LEU A 102 3.29 -1.65 5.63
C LEU A 102 3.98 -2.26 4.41
N ALA A 103 3.22 -2.83 3.47
CA ALA A 103 3.75 -3.33 2.21
C ALA A 103 4.48 -2.25 1.41
N PHE A 104 3.92 -1.03 1.37
CA PHE A 104 4.56 0.12 0.74
C PHE A 104 5.90 0.47 1.39
N ALA A 105 5.99 0.44 2.72
CA ALA A 105 7.27 0.66 3.41
C ALA A 105 8.29 -0.43 3.08
N MET A 106 7.88 -1.70 3.12
CA MET A 106 8.74 -2.85 2.80
C MET A 106 9.27 -2.79 1.37
N VAL A 107 8.41 -2.54 0.37
CA VAL A 107 8.85 -2.45 -1.04
C VAL A 107 9.74 -1.22 -1.29
N THR A 108 9.50 -0.12 -0.57
CA THR A 108 10.36 1.08 -0.65
C THR A 108 11.75 0.79 -0.11
N LEU A 109 11.84 0.15 1.07
CA LEU A 109 13.11 -0.27 1.66
C LEU A 109 13.83 -1.28 0.76
N HIS A 110 13.09 -2.25 0.21
CA HIS A 110 13.61 -3.20 -0.76
C HIS A 110 14.27 -2.49 -1.95
N GLY A 111 13.55 -1.60 -2.63
CA GLY A 111 14.09 -0.88 -3.79
C GLY A 111 15.27 0.03 -3.45
N LEU A 112 15.25 0.70 -2.29
CA LEU A 112 16.30 1.63 -1.89
C LEU A 112 17.62 0.94 -1.51
N PHE A 113 17.55 -0.23 -0.89
CA PHE A 113 18.72 -0.90 -0.32
C PHE A 113 19.18 -2.12 -1.12
N ALA A 114 18.34 -2.74 -1.95
CA ALA A 114 18.75 -3.85 -2.83
C ALA A 114 19.16 -3.35 -4.22
N GLY A 115 18.50 -2.31 -4.73
CA GLY A 115 18.73 -1.80 -6.08
C GLY A 115 20.05 -1.04 -6.24
N THR A 116 20.74 -1.26 -7.35
CA THR A 116 21.96 -0.51 -7.74
C THR A 116 21.67 0.98 -7.90
N ASP A 117 20.45 1.33 -8.29
CA ASP A 117 20.00 2.70 -8.54
C ASP A 117 19.67 3.48 -7.27
N GLY A 118 19.74 2.86 -6.08
CA GLY A 118 19.43 3.49 -4.79
C GLY A 118 20.30 4.72 -4.47
N HIS A 119 21.45 4.86 -5.14
CA HIS A 119 22.35 6.01 -5.01
C HIS A 119 22.04 7.15 -5.99
N LEU A 120 21.28 6.88 -7.06
CA LEU A 120 20.98 7.88 -8.08
C LEU A 120 20.03 8.95 -7.54
N LEU A 121 20.37 10.22 -7.77
CA LEU A 121 19.58 11.35 -7.29
C LEU A 121 18.14 11.31 -7.83
N GLY A 122 17.97 10.99 -9.12
CA GLY A 122 16.65 10.89 -9.75
C GLY A 122 15.76 9.84 -9.07
N PHE A 123 16.31 8.66 -8.76
CA PHE A 123 15.59 7.61 -8.05
C PHE A 123 15.20 8.04 -6.63
N ARG A 124 16.11 8.69 -5.91
CA ARG A 124 15.83 9.22 -4.56
C ARG A 124 14.75 10.29 -4.55
N ILE A 125 14.74 11.18 -5.54
CA ILE A 125 13.68 12.18 -5.70
C ILE A 125 12.33 11.48 -5.95
N LEU A 126 12.29 10.53 -6.89
CA LEU A 126 11.07 9.78 -7.22
C LEU A 126 10.47 9.10 -5.99
N ILE A 127 11.28 8.35 -5.24
CA ILE A 127 10.87 7.67 -4.01
C ILE A 127 10.43 8.68 -2.95
N SER A 128 11.18 9.77 -2.75
CA SER A 128 10.86 10.79 -1.74
C SER A 128 9.51 11.46 -2.04
N VAL A 129 9.26 11.83 -3.29
CA VAL A 129 7.97 12.39 -3.73
C VAL A 129 6.84 11.38 -3.49
N GLY A 130 7.05 10.10 -3.83
CA GLY A 130 6.07 9.04 -3.59
C GLY A 130 5.74 8.86 -2.11
N VAL A 131 6.75 8.75 -1.25
CA VAL A 131 6.59 8.60 0.21
C VAL A 131 5.87 9.81 0.80
N LEU A 132 6.31 11.03 0.48
CA LEU A 132 5.68 12.26 0.95
C LEU A 132 4.22 12.37 0.48
N GLY A 133 3.93 11.99 -0.76
CA GLY A 133 2.58 11.95 -1.30
C GLY A 133 1.67 10.99 -0.52
N VAL A 134 2.13 9.76 -0.28
CA VAL A 134 1.37 8.76 0.51
C VAL A 134 1.13 9.26 1.94
N LEU A 135 2.14 9.81 2.60
CA LEU A 135 2.02 10.37 3.95
C LEU A 135 1.03 11.54 3.99
N ALA A 136 1.11 12.48 3.04
CA ALA A 136 0.20 13.61 2.96
C ALA A 136 -1.26 13.14 2.81
N LEU A 137 -1.52 12.17 1.92
CA LEU A 137 -2.86 11.61 1.71
C LEU A 137 -3.37 10.83 2.93
N LEU A 138 -2.49 10.07 3.60
CA LEU A 138 -2.83 9.37 4.84
C LEU A 138 -3.21 10.34 5.96
N ILE A 139 -2.42 11.40 6.16
CA ILE A 139 -2.71 12.45 7.14
C ILE A 139 -4.04 13.14 6.83
N ALA A 140 -4.28 13.50 5.56
CA ALA A 140 -5.53 14.10 5.13
C ALA A 140 -6.74 13.19 5.42
N ARG A 141 -6.60 11.87 5.17
CA ARG A 141 -7.62 10.87 5.51
C ARG A 141 -7.89 10.79 7.01
N MET A 142 -6.84 10.70 7.83
CA MET A 142 -6.97 10.64 9.29
C MET A 142 -7.66 11.88 9.86
N ARG A 143 -7.31 13.08 9.35
CA ARG A 143 -7.96 14.34 9.74
C ARG A 143 -9.46 14.31 9.41
N LYS A 144 -9.84 13.85 8.22
CA LYS A 144 -11.25 13.73 7.80
C LYS A 144 -12.05 12.76 8.67
N ASP A 145 -11.47 11.62 9.01
CA ASP A 145 -12.12 10.62 9.87
C ASP A 145 -12.33 11.17 11.29
N ARG A 146 -11.36 11.93 11.84
CA ARG A 146 -11.50 12.65 13.12
C ARG A 146 -12.59 13.72 13.08
N SER A 147 -12.63 14.56 12.03
CA SER A 147 -13.66 15.60 11.90
C SER A 147 -15.07 15.01 11.85
N ARG A 148 -15.25 13.89 11.13
CA ARG A 148 -16.54 13.16 11.08
C ARG A 148 -16.92 12.58 12.43
N ALA A 149 -15.96 12.04 13.18
CA ALA A 149 -16.21 11.54 14.53
C ALA A 149 -16.65 12.68 15.48
N ASN A 150 -15.97 13.83 15.43
CA ASN A 150 -16.30 15.01 16.23
C ASN A 150 -17.70 15.56 15.91
N GLN A 151 -18.06 15.65 14.63
CA GLN A 151 -19.40 16.11 14.21
C GLN A 151 -20.52 15.19 14.71
N ARG A 152 -20.30 13.88 14.78
CA ARG A 152 -21.29 12.93 15.33
C ARG A 152 -21.47 13.06 16.84
N LEU A 153 -20.44 13.50 17.56
CA LEU A 153 -20.46 13.66 19.01
C LEU A 153 -21.01 15.03 19.46
N ALA A 154 -20.91 16.06 18.61
CA ALA A 154 -21.40 17.41 18.90
C ALA A 154 -22.90 17.50 19.29
N PRO A 155 -23.86 16.93 18.54
CA PRO A 155 -25.28 17.00 18.90
C PRO A 155 -25.61 16.21 20.18
N ARG A 156 -24.90 15.10 20.46
CA ARG A 156 -25.07 14.34 21.72
C ARG A 156 -24.60 15.10 22.96
N ARG A 157 -23.56 15.95 22.82
CA ARG A 157 -23.10 16.83 23.91
C ARG A 157 -24.07 17.97 24.17
N ALA A 158 -24.63 18.58 23.12
CA ALA A 158 -25.60 19.66 23.24
C ALA A 158 -26.88 19.20 23.99
N VAL A 159 -27.41 18.02 23.66
CA VAL A 159 -28.60 17.47 24.33
C VAL A 159 -28.31 17.16 25.82
N ARG A 160 -27.15 16.59 26.14
CA ARG A 160 -26.77 16.27 27.54
C ARG A 160 -26.58 17.51 28.41
N GLN A 161 -26.23 18.65 27.82
CA GLN A 161 -26.08 19.93 28.55
C GLN A 161 -27.42 20.61 28.83
N GLN A 162 -28.50 20.25 28.14
CA GLN A 162 -29.84 20.80 28.36
C GLN A 162 -30.69 20.00 29.37
N THR A 163 -30.28 18.77 29.69
CA THR A 163 -30.99 17.86 30.61
C THR A 163 -30.42 17.87 32.03
N ASN A 164 -29.45 18.73 32.31
CA ASN A 164 -28.87 19.00 33.64
C ASN A 164 -29.14 20.46 34.00
#